data_AF-A0AAW9EE50-F1
#
_entry.id   AF-A0AAW9EE50-F1
#
_cell.length_a   1.000
_cell.length_b   1.000
_cell.length_c   1.000
_cell.angle_alpha   90.00
_cell.angle_beta   90.00
_cell.angle_gamma   90.00
#
_symmetry.space_group_name_H-M   'P 1'
#
loop_
_entity.id
_entity.type
_entity.pdbx_description
1 polymer ?
#
loop_
_entity_poly.entity_id
_entity_poly.type
_entity_poly.pdbx_seq_one_letter_code
_entity_poly.pdbx_strand_id
1 'polypeptide(L)' 'PPAEDIERFYVHLEQVLNESGFIRPKHPGQVMSRLRRLFTRARPETQELHILRGILTSVEKWAKK' A
#
# COMPACT_ATOMS: atom_id res chain seq x y z
N PRO A 1 -14.20 -3.50 5.35
CA PRO A 1 -13.23 -3.15 6.40
C PRO A 1 -13.55 -1.83 7.10
N PRO A 2 -13.25 -1.71 8.41
CA PRO A 2 -13.17 -0.42 9.09
C PRO A 2 -12.28 0.55 8.31
N ALA A 3 -12.65 1.83 8.29
CA ALA A 3 -11.89 2.86 7.56
C ALA A 3 -10.43 2.95 8.03
N GLU A 4 -10.18 2.66 9.31
CA GLU A 4 -8.84 2.62 9.90
C GLU A 4 -7.94 1.55 9.28
N ASP A 5 -8.46 0.35 8.97
CA ASP A 5 -7.67 -0.73 8.37
C ASP A 5 -7.24 -0.40 6.95
N ILE A 6 -8.12 0.29 6.21
CA ILE A 6 -7.82 0.80 4.86
C ILE A 6 -6.71 1.84 4.92
N GLU A 7 -6.78 2.78 5.88
CA GLU A 7 -5.74 3.81 5.99
C GLU A 7 -4.41 3.20 6.44
N ARG A 8 -4.41 2.25 7.38
CA ARG A 8 -3.20 1.50 7.77
C ARG A 8 -2.59 0.77 6.57
N PHE A 9 -3.41 0.18 5.70
CA PHE A 9 -2.93 -0.41 4.45
C PHE A 9 -2.28 0.62 3.52
N TYR A 10 -2.88 1.80 3.35
CA TYR A 10 -2.31 2.84 2.49
C TYR A 10 -0.99 3.40 3.01
N VAL A 11 -0.87 3.60 4.32
CA VAL A 11 0.39 4.03 4.96
C VAL A 11 1.48 2.99 4.72
N HIS A 12 1.17 1.71 4.94
CA HIS A 12 2.12 0.62 4.71
C HIS A 12 2.52 0.52 3.23
N LEU A 13 1.56 0.60 2.32
CA LEU A 13 1.81 0.58 0.88
C LEU A 13 2.73 1.73 0.45
N GLU A 14 2.47 2.94 0.91
CA GLU A 14 3.30 4.11 0.61
C GLU A 14 4.73 3.92 1.12
N GLN A 15 4.90 3.40 2.33
CA GLN A 15 6.23 3.12 2.89
C GLN A 15 7.01 2.14 2.00
N VAL A 16 6.42 0.99 1.64
CA VAL A 16 7.10 -0.02 0.80
C VAL A 16 7.44 0.54 -0.59
N LEU A 17 6.54 1.33 -1.18
CA LEU A 17 6.77 1.92 -2.50
C LEU A 17 7.83 3.03 -2.49
N ASN A 18 7.98 3.75 -1.36
CA ASN A 18 9.08 4.68 -1.16
C ASN A 18 10.41 3.95 -0.96
N GLU A 19 10.46 2.95 -0.07
CA GLU A 19 11.67 2.17 0.22
C GLU A 19 12.18 1.40 -1.01
N SER A 20 11.29 0.88 -1.85
CA SER A 20 11.65 0.22 -3.11
C SER A 20 12.11 1.16 -4.23
N GLY A 21 12.00 2.48 -4.04
CA GLY A 21 12.33 3.49 -5.06
C GLY A 21 11.30 3.61 -6.19
N PHE A 22 10.13 2.98 -6.06
CA PHE A 22 9.04 3.07 -7.05
C PHE A 22 8.46 4.49 -7.12
N ILE A 23 8.23 5.11 -5.96
CA ILE A 23 7.80 6.51 -5.89
C ILE A 23 9.03 7.40 -6.05
N ARG A 24 9.05 8.19 -7.13
CA ARG A 24 10.10 9.19 -7.34
C ARG A 24 9.78 10.50 -6.58
N PRO A 25 10.76 11.10 -5.87
CA PRO A 25 10.56 12.34 -5.11
C PRO A 25 10.10 13.54 -5.94
N LYS A 26 10.31 13.52 -7.26
CA LYS A 26 9.89 14.58 -8.18
C LYS A 26 8.39 14.59 -8.49
N HIS A 27 7.66 13.50 -8.22
CA HIS A 27 6.22 13.40 -8.44
C HIS A 27 5.50 12.76 -7.23
N PRO A 28 5.63 13.36 -6.03
CA PRO A 28 5.00 12.82 -4.83
C PRO A 28 3.47 12.92 -4.96
N GLY A 29 2.76 11.85 -4.62
CA GLY A 29 1.30 11.85 -4.45
C GLY A 29 0.45 11.41 -5.65
N GLN A 30 0.92 11.46 -6.90
CA GLN A 30 0.11 11.00 -8.04
C GLN A 30 -0.10 9.48 -8.01
N VAL A 31 0.93 8.73 -7.66
CA VAL A 31 0.89 7.28 -7.55
C VAL A 31 -0.07 6.86 -6.44
N MET A 32 0.10 7.39 -5.22
CA MET A 32 -0.77 7.09 -4.10
C MET A 32 -2.22 7.50 -4.35
N SER A 33 -2.47 8.64 -5.01
CA SER A 33 -3.83 9.06 -5.39
C SER A 33 -4.50 8.08 -6.37
N ARG A 34 -3.74 7.51 -7.31
CA ARG A 34 -4.24 6.50 -8.25
C ARG A 34 -4.49 5.16 -7.55
N LEU A 35 -3.58 4.73 -6.68
CA LEU A 35 -3.72 3.50 -5.90
C LEU A 35 -4.90 3.58 -4.93
N ARG A 36 -5.05 4.68 -4.19
CA ARG A 36 -6.22 4.93 -3.32
C ARG A 36 -7.52 4.83 -4.13
N ARG A 37 -7.59 5.47 -5.31
CA ARG A 37 -8.76 5.36 -6.20
C ARG A 37 -9.02 3.93 -6.68
N LEU A 38 -7.97 3.18 -7.02
CA LEU A 38 -8.07 1.79 -7.45
C LEU A 38 -8.69 0.91 -6.35
N PHE A 39 -8.14 0.95 -5.14
CA PHE A 39 -8.60 0.12 -4.03
C PHE A 39 -9.96 0.57 -3.49
N THR A 40 -10.25 1.88 -3.47
CA THR A 40 -11.60 2.37 -3.15
C THR A 40 -12.65 1.85 -4.13
N ARG A 41 -12.33 1.75 -5.43
CA ARG A 41 -13.24 1.19 -6.44
C ARG A 41 -13.38 -0.33 -6.31
N ALA A 42 -12.28 -1.03 -5.99
CA ALA A 42 -12.29 -2.47 -5.80
C ALA A 42 -13.10 -2.92 -4.57
N ARG A 43 -13.23 -2.04 -3.56
CA ARG A 43 -13.94 -2.32 -2.30
C ARG A 43 -13.49 -3.63 -1.64
N PRO A 44 -12.17 -3.80 -1.38
CA PRO A 44 -11.67 -5.06 -0.84
C PRO A 44 -12.27 -5.35 0.52
N GLU A 45 -12.50 -6.64 0.77
CA GLU A 45 -12.91 -7.16 2.05
C GLU A 45 -11.76 -7.13 3.06
N THR A 46 -12.09 -7.25 4.35
CA THR A 46 -11.08 -7.23 5.42
C THR A 46 -10.04 -8.35 5.23
N GLN A 47 -10.48 -9.54 4.80
CA GLN A 47 -9.58 -10.66 4.56
C GLN A 47 -8.61 -10.39 3.40
N GLU A 48 -9.08 -9.76 2.33
CA GLU A 48 -8.25 -9.39 1.18
C GLU A 48 -7.22 -8.31 1.57
N LEU A 49 -7.62 -7.32 2.39
CA LEU A 49 -6.66 -6.34 2.92
C LEU A 49 -5.58 -6.97 3.78
N HIS A 50 -5.90 -7.98 4.59
CA HIS A 50 -4.90 -8.71 5.36
C HIS A 50 -3.92 -9.45 4.46
N ILE A 51 -4.40 -10.08 3.38
CA ILE A 51 -3.53 -10.72 2.38
C ILE A 51 -2.60 -9.69 1.74
N LEU A 52 -3.16 -8.55 1.30
CA LEU A 52 -2.40 -7.46 0.69
C LEU A 52 -1.31 -6.91 1.64
N ARG A 53 -1.64 -6.68 2.92
CA ARG A 53 -0.65 -6.27 3.93
C ARG A 53 0.40 -7.36 4.20
N GLY A 54 0.00 -8.64 4.16
CA GLY A 54 0.93 -9.77 4.25
C GLY A 54 1.95 -9.77 3.10
N ILE A 55 1.50 -9.50 1.87
CA ILE A 55 2.37 -9.35 0.69
C ILE A 55 3.37 -8.21 0.92
N LEU A 56 2.90 -7.03 1.34
CA LEU A 56 3.77 -5.88 1.63
C LEU A 56 4.84 -6.22 2.68
N THR A 57 4.44 -6.90 3.76
CA THR A 57 5.35 -7.35 4.82
C THR A 57 6.42 -8.32 4.27
N SER A 58 6.04 -9.22 3.36
CA SER A 58 6.98 -10.14 2.72
C SER A 58 8.00 -9.40 1.84
N VAL A 59 7.54 -8.39 1.09
CA VAL A 59 8.41 -7.54 0.25
C VAL A 59 9.41 -6.76 1.10
N GLU A 60 8.99 -6.16 2.23
CA GLU A 60 9.90 -5.47 3.15
C GLU A 60 10.97 -6.41 3.72
N LYS A 61 10.58 -7.62 4.11
CA LYS A 61 11.53 -8.63 4.60
C LYS A 61 12.52 -9.05 3.53
N TRP A 62 12.08 -9.18 2.29
CA TRP A 62 12.95 -9.49 1.16
C TRP A 62 13.93 -8.35 0.86
N ALA A 63 13.48 -7.10 0.91
CA ALA A 63 14.33 -5.93 0.66
C ALA A 63 15.36 -5.66 1.77
N LYS A 64 15.08 -6.08 3.01
CA LYS A 64 16.01 -5.96 4.16
C LYS A 64 17.04 -7.09 4.25
N LYS A 65 16.91 -8.12 3.41
CA LYS A 65 17.82 -9.25 3.35
C LYS A 65 18.95 -8.98 2.36
#